data_AF-A0A4Y2V336-F1
#
_entry.id   AF-A0A4Y2V336-F1
#
_cell.length_a   1.000
_cell.length_b   1.000
_cell.length_c   1.000
_cell.angle_alpha   90.00
_cell.angle_beta   90.00
_cell.angle_gamma   90.00
#
_symmetry.space_group_name_H-M   'P 1'
#
loop_
_entity.id
_entity.type
_entity.pdbx_description
1 polymer ?
#
loop_
_entity_poly.entity_id
_entity_poly.type
_entity_poly.pdbx_seq_one_letter_code
_entity_poly.pdbx_strand_id
1 'polypeptide(L)'
;MITLLYLDTKFVAIVVAVLKLMWGRRSLGQNEAGSIDYRRTAEELVRCKALGIARRYKIACLYCLEDHIPLLWEELPEERRDFFCNKKFTSPYLEFCWSHILKGEHSKLDYLLRTSNRNLTTFNQCAFEFLAERRCKTAAEYFFRKLTHEEKGASLMRTAHALLANSSMENLPEETLSDALCYLLSVMTPEQQTEIVKAQPIKVLLCFLDWPWQDLFLENAGLIWSFLPPRAYRDLLKKMINIYSDFYFPKLFQEFFIQSPLDFKKCLVDPKSAFPFLSIFF
;
A
#
# COMPACT_ATOMS: atom_id res chain seq x y z
N MET A 1 18.86 -8.98 -14.43
CA MET A 1 18.52 -9.41 -13.06
C MET A 1 17.41 -8.56 -12.41
N ILE A 2 16.55 -7.90 -13.21
CA ILE A 2 15.27 -7.29 -12.78
C ILE A 2 14.12 -8.27 -13.06
N THR A 3 14.31 -9.15 -14.04
CA THR A 3 13.36 -10.16 -14.54
C THR A 3 13.01 -11.27 -13.55
N LEU A 4 13.90 -11.60 -12.60
CA LEU A 4 13.65 -12.65 -11.59
C LEU A 4 12.86 -12.13 -10.37
N LEU A 5 12.93 -10.83 -10.08
CA LEU A 5 12.05 -10.17 -9.10
C LEU A 5 10.64 -9.97 -9.67
N TYR A 6 10.56 -9.72 -10.98
CA TYR A 6 9.30 -9.52 -11.74
C TYR A 6 8.41 -10.78 -11.77
N LEU A 7 9.01 -11.96 -11.63
CA LEU A 7 8.31 -13.25 -11.60
C LEU A 7 7.78 -13.60 -10.20
N ASP A 8 8.31 -13.06 -9.10
CA ASP A 8 7.91 -13.48 -7.74
C ASP A 8 6.60 -12.80 -7.27
N THR A 9 6.33 -11.53 -7.63
CA THR A 9 5.07 -10.83 -7.26
C THR A 9 3.90 -11.17 -8.17
N LYS A 10 4.12 -11.26 -9.48
CA LYS A 10 3.12 -11.80 -10.41
C LYS A 10 2.78 -13.25 -10.08
N PHE A 11 3.73 -14.04 -9.57
CA PHE A 11 3.46 -15.42 -9.15
C PHE A 11 2.56 -15.50 -7.92
N VAL A 12 2.64 -14.59 -6.94
CA VAL A 12 1.69 -14.57 -5.81
C VAL A 12 0.29 -14.16 -6.29
N ALA A 13 0.17 -13.12 -7.12
CA ALA A 13 -1.11 -12.72 -7.70
C ALA A 13 -1.71 -13.80 -8.63
N ILE A 14 -0.88 -14.46 -9.45
CA ILE A 14 -1.27 -15.60 -10.30
C ILE A 14 -1.63 -16.81 -9.44
N VAL A 15 -0.90 -17.11 -8.37
CA VAL A 15 -1.25 -18.23 -7.46
C VAL A 15 -2.54 -17.91 -6.70
N VAL A 16 -2.75 -16.67 -6.24
CA VAL A 16 -4.00 -16.25 -5.61
C VAL A 16 -5.17 -16.27 -6.63
N ALA A 17 -4.96 -15.84 -7.87
CA ALA A 17 -5.95 -15.89 -8.94
C ALA A 17 -6.24 -17.33 -9.42
N VAL A 18 -5.22 -18.17 -9.54
CA VAL A 18 -5.34 -19.59 -9.90
C VAL A 18 -5.97 -20.38 -8.75
N LEU A 19 -5.67 -20.08 -7.49
CA LEU A 19 -6.36 -20.67 -6.33
C LEU A 19 -7.82 -20.20 -6.22
N LYS A 20 -8.12 -18.93 -6.56
CA LYS A 20 -9.50 -18.42 -6.72
C LYS A 20 -10.28 -19.15 -7.83
N LEU A 21 -9.60 -19.56 -8.91
CA LEU A 21 -10.21 -20.28 -10.05
C LEU A 21 -10.31 -21.80 -9.83
N MET A 22 -9.32 -22.42 -9.18
CA MET A 22 -9.28 -23.87 -8.95
C MET A 22 -10.12 -24.32 -7.74
N TRP A 23 -10.28 -23.48 -6.72
CA TRP A 23 -11.13 -23.75 -5.56
C TRP A 23 -12.33 -22.80 -5.54
N GLY A 24 -13.39 -23.18 -6.25
CA GLY A 24 -14.69 -22.50 -6.16
C GLY A 24 -15.09 -22.28 -4.69
N ARG A 25 -15.33 -21.02 -4.32
CA ARG A 25 -15.88 -20.54 -3.04
C ARG A 25 -15.36 -21.30 -1.79
N ARG A 26 -14.05 -21.35 -1.56
CA ARG A 26 -13.52 -21.50 -0.20
C ARG A 26 -12.75 -20.24 0.18
N SER A 27 -13.27 -19.56 1.20
CA SER A 27 -12.79 -18.28 1.75
C SER A 27 -11.37 -18.40 2.29
N LEU A 28 -10.38 -18.03 1.47
CA LEU A 28 -9.03 -17.75 1.95
C LEU A 28 -9.09 -16.40 2.69
N GLY A 29 -8.75 -16.45 3.98
CA GLY A 29 -8.69 -15.35 4.94
C GLY A 29 -9.41 -14.07 4.54
N GLN A 30 -10.73 -14.06 4.54
CA GLN A 30 -11.45 -12.78 4.49
C GLN A 30 -11.59 -12.24 5.92
N ASN A 31 -11.42 -10.94 6.11
CA ASN A 31 -11.90 -10.30 7.34
C ASN A 31 -13.43 -10.21 7.32
N GLU A 32 -14.05 -9.82 8.43
CA GLU A 32 -15.52 -9.73 8.56
C GLU A 32 -16.17 -8.78 7.52
N ALA A 33 -15.39 -7.86 6.95
CA ALA A 33 -15.80 -6.98 5.87
C ALA A 33 -15.67 -7.59 4.46
N GLY A 34 -15.17 -8.82 4.33
CA GLY A 34 -14.99 -9.51 3.04
C GLY A 34 -13.62 -9.26 2.36
N SER A 35 -12.69 -8.57 3.02
CA SER A 35 -11.42 -8.14 2.44
C SER A 35 -10.37 -9.21 2.62
N ILE A 36 -9.46 -9.33 1.67
CA ILE A 36 -8.35 -10.27 1.80
C ILE A 36 -7.51 -9.85 3.01
N ASP A 37 -7.45 -10.73 3.99
CA ASP A 37 -6.48 -10.71 5.09
C ASP A 37 -5.15 -11.22 4.52
N TYR A 38 -4.34 -10.27 4.09
CA TYR A 38 -3.03 -10.55 3.48
C TYR A 38 -2.10 -11.26 4.45
N ARG A 39 -2.19 -10.98 5.76
CA ARG A 39 -1.37 -11.65 6.76
C ARG A 39 -1.75 -13.12 6.88
N ARG A 40 -3.04 -13.41 7.04
CA ARG A 40 -3.53 -14.79 7.09
C ARG A 40 -3.23 -15.56 5.80
N THR A 41 -3.40 -14.92 4.66
CA THR A 41 -3.03 -15.50 3.36
C THR A 41 -1.54 -15.81 3.30
N ALA A 42 -0.68 -14.91 3.78
CA ALA A 42 0.76 -15.14 3.86
C ALA A 42 1.12 -16.31 4.79
N GLU A 43 0.45 -16.45 5.93
CA GLU A 43 0.64 -17.60 6.83
C GLU A 43 0.30 -18.94 6.15
N GLU A 44 -0.80 -18.98 5.40
CA GLU A 44 -1.20 -20.17 4.64
C GLU A 44 -0.19 -20.49 3.53
N LEU A 45 0.32 -19.47 2.82
CA LEU A 45 1.37 -19.62 1.82
C LEU A 45 2.68 -20.14 2.44
N VAL A 46 3.07 -19.63 3.60
CA VAL A 46 4.26 -20.10 4.31
C VAL A 46 4.15 -21.57 4.73
N ARG A 47 2.94 -22.05 5.03
CA ARG A 47 2.70 -23.48 5.35
C ARG A 47 2.63 -24.37 4.10
N CYS A 48 2.50 -23.78 2.91
CA CYS A 48 2.37 -24.52 1.66
C CYS A 48 3.72 -25.12 1.20
N LYS A 49 3.90 -26.42 1.38
CA LYS A 49 5.13 -27.14 0.99
C LYS A 49 5.42 -27.15 -0.52
N ALA A 50 4.42 -26.83 -1.36
CA ALA A 50 4.63 -26.67 -2.81
C ALA A 50 5.48 -25.43 -3.13
N LEU A 51 5.56 -24.45 -2.22
CA LEU A 51 6.46 -23.32 -2.34
C LEU A 51 7.85 -23.68 -1.82
N GLY A 52 8.87 -23.42 -2.63
CA GLY A 52 10.27 -23.61 -2.23
C GLY A 52 10.62 -22.83 -0.96
N ILE A 53 11.52 -23.38 -0.14
CA ILE A 53 11.87 -22.83 1.18
C ILE A 53 12.29 -21.35 1.14
N ALA A 54 13.08 -20.97 0.13
CA ALA A 54 13.50 -19.58 -0.05
C ALA A 54 12.34 -18.62 -0.31
N ARG A 55 11.28 -19.07 -1.01
CA ARG A 55 10.08 -18.25 -1.23
C ARG A 55 9.25 -18.13 0.04
N ARG A 56 9.07 -19.23 0.78
CA ARG A 56 8.39 -19.22 2.08
C ARG A 56 9.08 -18.28 3.05
N TYR A 57 10.42 -18.32 3.14
CA TYR A 57 11.20 -17.39 3.95
C TYR A 57 10.96 -15.93 3.56
N LYS A 58 11.05 -15.58 2.26
CA LYS A 58 10.77 -14.22 1.79
C LYS A 58 9.36 -13.73 2.17
N ILE A 59 8.35 -14.58 2.00
CA ILE A 59 6.96 -14.24 2.36
C ILE A 59 6.86 -14.00 3.87
N ALA A 60 7.43 -14.89 4.68
CA ALA A 60 7.45 -14.73 6.14
C ALA A 60 8.12 -13.42 6.56
N CYS A 61 9.25 -13.08 5.94
CA CYS A 61 9.96 -11.83 6.17
C CYS A 61 9.13 -10.60 5.78
N LEU A 62 8.50 -10.63 4.60
CA LEU A 62 7.69 -9.53 4.08
C LEU A 62 6.48 -9.21 4.96
N TYR A 63 5.83 -10.24 5.52
CA TYR A 63 4.66 -10.11 6.37
C TYR A 63 4.98 -10.14 7.87
N CYS A 64 6.27 -10.04 8.23
CA CYS A 64 6.75 -10.04 9.62
C CYS A 64 6.20 -11.21 10.46
N LEU A 65 6.17 -12.42 9.89
CA LEU A 65 5.68 -13.63 10.57
C LEU A 65 6.76 -14.20 11.51
N GLU A 66 7.00 -13.50 12.63
CA GLU A 66 8.09 -13.77 13.59
C GLU A 66 8.21 -15.25 13.99
N ASP A 67 7.10 -15.96 14.19
CA ASP A 67 7.13 -17.36 14.62
C ASP A 67 7.66 -18.31 13.54
N HIS A 68 7.49 -17.96 12.27
CA HIS A 68 7.88 -18.80 11.14
C HIS A 68 9.29 -18.46 10.63
N ILE A 69 9.75 -17.22 10.82
CA ILE A 69 11.03 -16.74 10.26
C ILE A 69 12.22 -17.56 10.79
N PRO A 70 12.41 -17.80 12.11
CA PRO A 70 13.51 -18.62 12.62
C PRO A 70 13.47 -20.06 12.10
N LEU A 71 12.28 -20.66 12.05
CA LEU A 71 12.10 -22.04 11.57
C LEU A 71 12.53 -22.18 10.11
N LEU A 72 12.06 -21.26 9.27
CA LEU A 72 12.40 -21.22 7.86
C LEU A 72 13.87 -20.88 7.64
N TRP A 73 14.46 -20.05 8.52
CA TRP A 73 15.88 -19.71 8.48
C TRP A 73 16.76 -20.93 8.71
N GLU A 74 16.43 -21.79 9.68
CA GLU A 74 17.18 -23.03 9.93
C GLU A 74 17.02 -24.06 8.81
N GLU A 75 15.85 -24.10 8.15
CA GLU A 75 15.61 -24.96 6.98
C GLU A 75 16.32 -24.47 5.69
N LEU A 76 16.84 -23.23 5.66
CA LEU A 76 17.50 -22.71 4.46
C LEU A 76 18.87 -23.35 4.21
N PRO A 77 19.18 -23.71 2.95
CA PRO A 77 20.53 -24.10 2.57
C PRO A 77 21.56 -23.02 2.95
N GLU A 78 22.76 -23.45 3.33
CA GLU A 78 23.86 -22.55 3.74
C GLU A 78 24.16 -21.49 2.68
N GLU A 79 24.23 -21.88 1.40
CA GLU A 79 24.40 -20.97 0.26
C GLU A 79 23.37 -19.84 0.22
N ARG A 80 22.12 -20.13 0.60
CA ARG A 80 21.04 -19.15 0.65
C ARG A 80 21.18 -18.25 1.87
N ARG A 81 21.55 -18.78 3.04
CA ARG A 81 21.80 -17.98 4.25
C ARG A 81 22.95 -17.01 4.04
N ASP A 82 24.03 -17.47 3.41
CA ASP A 82 25.18 -16.63 3.04
C ASP A 82 24.78 -15.50 2.09
N PHE A 83 23.95 -15.81 1.09
CA PHE A 83 23.39 -14.80 0.20
C PHE A 83 22.60 -13.74 0.97
N PHE A 84 21.81 -14.13 1.98
CA PHE A 84 21.04 -13.18 2.79
C PHE A 84 21.91 -12.35 3.74
N CYS A 85 23.05 -12.88 4.21
CA CYS A 85 23.93 -12.19 5.16
C CYS A 85 25.01 -11.28 4.52
N ASN A 86 25.48 -11.59 3.31
CA ASN A 86 26.71 -10.99 2.77
C ASN A 86 26.49 -9.83 1.79
N LYS A 87 25.26 -9.61 1.34
CA LYS A 87 24.99 -8.59 0.33
C LYS A 87 24.78 -7.23 1.01
N LYS A 88 25.51 -6.21 0.53
CA LYS A 88 25.31 -4.81 0.98
C LYS A 88 24.02 -4.30 0.33
N PHE A 89 23.02 -3.94 1.14
CA PHE A 89 21.77 -3.40 0.63
C PHE A 89 21.69 -1.91 0.88
N THR A 90 21.34 -1.17 -0.17
CA THR A 90 21.01 0.25 -0.13
C THR A 90 19.55 0.50 0.25
N SER A 91 18.82 -0.54 0.67
CA SER A 91 17.37 -0.49 0.87
C SER A 91 16.92 -1.58 1.86
N PRO A 92 15.99 -1.30 2.81
CA PRO A 92 15.59 -2.23 3.87
C PRO A 92 14.65 -3.32 3.37
N TYR A 93 15.14 -4.15 2.46
CA TYR A 93 14.48 -5.39 2.07
C TYR A 93 14.50 -6.36 3.25
N LEU A 94 13.32 -6.70 3.76
CA LEU A 94 13.15 -7.39 5.04
C LEU A 94 13.84 -8.75 5.07
N GLU A 95 13.88 -9.49 3.95
CA GLU A 95 14.52 -10.80 3.89
C GLU A 95 16.01 -10.78 4.27
N PHE A 96 16.68 -9.64 4.07
CA PHE A 96 18.08 -9.44 4.45
C PHE A 96 18.19 -8.88 5.87
N CYS A 97 17.29 -7.97 6.25
CA CYS A 97 17.26 -7.40 7.59
C CYS A 97 17.02 -8.47 8.66
N TRP A 98 16.09 -9.40 8.40
CA TRP A 98 15.76 -10.49 9.34
C TRP A 98 16.97 -11.36 9.65
N SER A 99 17.91 -11.56 8.72
CA SER A 99 19.13 -12.32 8.99
C SER A 99 20.01 -11.69 10.08
N HIS A 100 20.03 -10.35 10.16
CA HIS A 100 20.75 -9.61 11.19
C HIS A 100 19.95 -9.48 12.48
N ILE A 101 18.61 -9.38 12.40
CA ILE A 101 17.72 -9.39 13.57
C ILE A 101 17.86 -10.71 14.33
N LEU A 102 17.86 -11.85 13.61
CA LEU A 102 18.05 -13.17 14.22
C LEU A 102 19.40 -13.33 14.92
N LYS A 103 20.44 -12.63 14.44
CA LYS A 103 21.78 -12.61 15.03
C LYS A 103 21.96 -11.56 16.13
N GLY A 104 20.96 -10.72 16.41
CA GLY A 104 21.05 -9.60 17.34
C GLY A 104 21.96 -8.45 16.86
N GLU A 105 22.27 -8.38 15.57
CA GLU A 105 23.20 -7.41 14.97
C GLU A 105 22.54 -6.04 14.69
N HIS A 106 21.86 -5.46 15.67
CA HIS A 106 21.08 -4.21 15.51
C HIS A 106 21.94 -3.00 15.07
N SER A 107 23.17 -2.89 15.57
CA SER A 107 24.10 -1.81 15.20
C SER A 107 24.49 -1.83 13.71
N LYS A 108 24.54 -3.02 13.12
CA LYS A 108 24.83 -3.20 11.68
C LYS A 108 23.65 -2.80 10.81
N LEU A 109 22.43 -3.07 11.27
CA LEU A 109 21.20 -2.63 10.60
C LEU A 109 21.12 -1.10 10.57
N ASP A 110 21.38 -0.43 11.69
CA ASP A 110 21.37 1.03 11.78
C ASP A 110 22.46 1.65 10.88
N TYR A 111 23.67 1.07 10.85
CA TYR A 111 24.75 1.54 9.98
C TYR A 111 24.39 1.43 8.49
N LEU A 112 23.85 0.29 8.06
CA LEU A 112 23.52 0.07 6.66
C LEU A 112 22.47 1.07 6.16
N LEU A 113 21.46 1.38 6.97
CA LEU A 113 20.37 2.28 6.59
C LEU A 113 20.72 3.77 6.66
N ARG A 114 21.68 4.16 7.50
CA ARG A 114 22.22 5.54 7.51
C ARG A 114 22.92 5.91 6.20
N THR A 115 23.43 4.93 5.45
CA THR A 115 24.12 5.18 4.17
C THR A 115 23.19 5.37 2.97
N SER A 116 21.88 5.07 3.11
CA SER A 116 20.90 5.09 2.01
C SER A 116 20.04 6.36 1.91
N ASN A 117 20.54 7.50 2.39
CA ASN A 117 20.01 8.84 2.04
C ASN A 117 18.77 9.34 2.82
N ARG A 118 18.52 8.84 4.03
CA ARG A 118 17.58 9.47 4.98
C ARG A 118 18.32 9.81 6.26
N ASN A 119 17.92 10.89 6.94
CA ASN A 119 18.48 11.36 8.20
C ASN A 119 18.71 10.24 9.22
N LEU A 120 19.49 10.53 10.27
CA LEU A 120 19.70 9.66 11.44
C LEU A 120 18.35 9.17 12.00
N THR A 121 17.88 8.04 11.48
CA THR A 121 16.63 7.39 11.84
C THR A 121 16.99 5.97 12.27
N THR A 122 16.29 5.43 13.26
CA THR A 122 16.51 4.06 13.72
C THR A 122 16.09 3.06 12.64
N PHE A 123 16.56 1.81 12.72
CA PHE A 123 16.12 0.73 11.83
C PHE A 123 14.60 0.65 11.71
N ASN A 124 13.87 0.67 12.84
CA ASN A 124 12.41 0.55 12.84
C ASN A 124 11.75 1.74 12.12
N GLN A 125 12.26 2.96 12.34
CA GLN A 125 11.76 4.15 11.68
C GLN A 125 11.96 4.07 10.16
N CYS A 126 13.16 3.73 9.71
CA CYS A 126 13.48 3.59 8.29
C CYS A 126 12.66 2.45 7.64
N ALA A 127 12.52 1.31 8.32
CA ALA A 127 11.72 0.19 7.85
C ALA A 127 10.24 0.58 7.70
N PHE A 128 9.66 1.26 8.69
CA PHE A 128 8.30 1.77 8.62
C PHE A 128 8.08 2.66 7.39
N GLU A 129 8.89 3.72 7.24
CA GLU A 129 8.72 4.68 6.14
C GLU A 129 8.83 3.98 4.78
N PHE A 130 9.82 3.11 4.62
CA PHE A 130 10.07 2.39 3.38
C PHE A 130 8.94 1.41 3.02
N LEU A 131 8.46 0.65 4.00
CA LEU A 131 7.40 -0.35 3.78
C LEU A 131 6.06 0.30 3.52
N ALA A 132 5.76 1.38 4.23
CA ALA A 132 4.56 2.17 3.99
C ALA A 132 4.57 2.78 2.58
N GLU A 133 5.68 3.39 2.14
CA GLU A 133 5.83 3.90 0.77
C GLU A 133 5.66 2.80 -0.30
N ARG A 134 6.03 1.57 0.06
CA ARG A 134 5.89 0.38 -0.78
C ARG A 134 4.54 -0.31 -0.68
N ARG A 135 3.59 0.27 0.04
CA ARG A 135 2.22 -0.21 0.22
C ARG A 135 2.14 -1.54 0.97
N CYS A 136 3.15 -1.88 1.78
CA CYS A 136 3.10 -3.06 2.66
C CYS A 136 2.53 -2.64 4.03
N LYS A 137 1.23 -2.38 4.11
CA LYS A 137 0.46 -2.06 5.33
C LYS A 137 0.79 -2.99 6.48
N THR A 138 0.72 -4.31 6.30
CA THR A 138 0.95 -5.26 7.40
C THR A 138 2.33 -5.09 8.04
N ALA A 139 3.35 -4.93 7.20
CA ALA A 139 4.73 -4.76 7.66
C ALA A 139 4.96 -3.35 8.22
N ALA A 140 4.37 -2.33 7.61
CA ALA A 140 4.42 -0.96 8.11
C ALA A 140 3.77 -0.85 9.49
N GLU A 141 2.60 -1.47 9.69
CA GLU A 141 1.92 -1.57 10.99
C GLU A 141 2.83 -2.17 12.07
N TYR A 142 3.48 -3.27 11.73
CA TYR A 142 4.40 -3.95 12.62
C TYR A 142 5.54 -3.03 13.09
N PHE A 143 6.21 -2.34 12.17
CA PHE A 143 7.31 -1.43 12.52
C PHE A 143 6.83 -0.16 13.21
N PHE A 144 5.66 0.36 12.83
CA PHE A 144 5.06 1.54 13.46
C PHE A 144 4.80 1.32 14.96
N ARG A 145 4.39 0.12 15.36
CA ARG A 145 4.20 -0.25 16.77
C ARG A 145 5.49 -0.19 17.59
N LYS A 146 6.65 -0.36 16.95
CA LYS A 146 7.97 -0.33 17.60
C LYS A 146 8.60 1.07 17.67
N LEU A 147 7.95 2.09 17.09
CA LEU A 147 8.46 3.46 17.10
C LEU A 147 8.16 4.17 18.42
N THR A 148 9.07 5.06 18.83
CA THR A 148 8.82 6.01 19.92
C THR A 148 7.80 7.08 19.51
N HIS A 149 7.29 7.86 20.48
CA HIS A 149 6.35 8.94 20.18
C HIS A 149 6.96 10.00 19.25
N GLU A 150 8.23 10.34 19.45
CA GLU A 150 8.98 11.30 18.65
C GLU A 150 9.18 10.78 17.23
N GLU A 151 9.55 9.51 17.07
CA GLU A 151 9.74 8.86 15.77
C GLU A 151 8.42 8.81 14.98
N LYS A 152 7.30 8.49 15.63
CA LYS A 152 5.97 8.50 15.01
C LYS A 152 5.65 9.89 14.46
N GLY A 153 5.80 10.93 15.29
CA GLY A 153 5.57 12.31 14.89
C GLY A 153 6.46 12.75 13.72
N ALA A 154 7.73 12.36 13.74
CA ALA A 154 8.70 12.71 12.70
C ALA A 154 8.49 11.98 11.36
N SER A 155 7.81 10.83 11.35
CA SER A 155 7.74 9.94 10.18
C SER A 155 6.38 9.96 9.47
N LEU A 156 5.28 10.11 10.22
CA LEU A 156 3.92 9.97 9.69
C LEU A 156 3.65 10.87 8.48
N MET A 157 3.83 12.18 8.63
CA MET A 157 3.57 13.15 7.57
C MET A 157 4.47 12.95 6.36
N ARG A 158 5.78 12.73 6.59
CA ARG A 158 6.76 12.47 5.53
C ARG A 158 6.36 11.24 4.72
N THR A 159 6.00 10.17 5.41
CA THR A 159 5.61 8.89 4.79
C THR A 159 4.33 9.03 3.98
N ALA A 160 3.31 9.72 4.50
CA ALA A 160 2.07 9.94 3.76
C ALA A 160 2.29 10.78 2.49
N HIS A 161 3.09 11.84 2.57
CA HIS A 161 3.47 12.62 1.39
C HIS A 161 4.24 11.79 0.35
N ALA A 162 5.20 10.97 0.80
CA ALA A 162 5.97 10.10 -0.08
C ALA A 162 5.09 9.03 -0.75
N LEU A 163 4.19 8.40 0.02
CA LEU A 163 3.21 7.44 -0.48
C LEU A 163 2.34 8.06 -1.58
N LEU A 164 1.82 9.28 -1.35
CA LEU A 164 0.99 9.98 -2.32
C LEU A 164 1.77 10.48 -3.54
N ALA A 165 3.06 10.79 -3.39
CA ALA A 165 3.93 11.21 -4.50
C ALA A 165 4.24 10.04 -5.45
N ASN A 166 4.39 8.82 -4.93
CA ASN A 166 4.80 7.62 -5.66
C ASN A 166 3.64 6.90 -6.36
N SER A 167 2.97 7.58 -7.29
CA SER A 167 1.85 7.01 -8.06
C SER A 167 2.24 6.03 -9.18
N SER A 168 3.54 5.83 -9.46
CA SER A 168 4.04 5.10 -10.65
C SER A 168 4.71 3.74 -10.37
N MET A 169 4.69 3.23 -9.14
CA MET A 169 5.44 2.00 -8.80
C MET A 169 4.63 0.73 -9.11
N GLU A 170 4.78 0.21 -10.33
CA GLU A 170 4.10 -0.98 -10.89
C GLU A 170 4.51 -2.35 -10.30
N ASN A 171 5.21 -2.46 -9.17
CA ASN A 171 5.95 -3.71 -8.86
C ASN A 171 5.91 -4.21 -7.41
N LEU A 172 4.85 -3.98 -6.64
CA LEU A 172 4.76 -4.37 -5.22
C LEU A 172 3.48 -5.15 -4.87
N PRO A 173 3.43 -5.84 -3.71
CA PRO A 173 2.28 -6.64 -3.27
C PRO A 173 1.00 -5.84 -3.43
N GLU A 174 -0.04 -6.54 -3.84
CA GLU A 174 -1.35 -6.02 -4.25
C GLU A 174 -2.16 -5.37 -3.11
N GLU A 175 -1.52 -5.01 -2.00
CA GLU A 175 -2.11 -4.10 -1.02
C GLU A 175 -2.28 -2.73 -1.70
N THR A 176 -3.52 -2.24 -1.67
CA THR A 176 -3.88 -1.05 -2.44
C THR A 176 -3.19 0.18 -1.85
N LEU A 177 -2.93 1.19 -2.68
CA LEU A 177 -2.54 2.52 -2.19
C LEU A 177 -3.48 2.99 -1.06
N SER A 178 -4.76 2.65 -1.23
CA SER A 178 -5.86 2.99 -0.35
C SER A 178 -5.76 2.32 1.01
N ASP A 179 -5.38 1.04 1.08
CA ASP A 179 -5.19 0.35 2.37
C ASP A 179 -4.05 0.98 3.18
N ALA A 180 -2.91 1.27 2.53
CA ALA A 180 -1.77 1.90 3.18
C ALA A 180 -2.10 3.34 3.61
N LEU A 181 -2.78 4.12 2.77
CA LEU A 181 -3.17 5.48 3.09
C LEU A 181 -4.20 5.53 4.22
N CYS A 182 -5.24 4.69 4.17
CA CYS A 182 -6.27 4.63 5.21
C CYS A 182 -5.67 4.24 6.56
N TYR A 183 -4.72 3.30 6.58
CA TYR A 183 -3.97 2.99 7.80
C TYR A 183 -3.21 4.22 8.33
N LEU A 184 -2.43 4.90 7.49
CA LEU A 184 -1.67 6.09 7.91
C LEU A 184 -2.60 7.19 8.44
N LEU A 185 -3.72 7.45 7.79
CA LEU A 185 -4.71 8.42 8.25
C LEU A 185 -5.29 8.01 9.61
N SER A 186 -5.59 6.72 9.83
CA SER A 186 -6.16 6.24 11.11
C SER A 186 -5.26 6.45 12.33
N VAL A 187 -3.94 6.53 12.13
CA VAL A 187 -2.96 6.75 13.20
C VAL A 187 -2.49 8.21 13.31
N MET A 188 -2.98 9.09 12.44
CA MET A 188 -2.69 10.53 12.44
C MET A 188 -3.68 11.31 13.31
N THR A 189 -3.24 12.49 13.79
CA THR A 189 -4.17 13.43 14.44
C THR A 189 -5.08 14.11 13.39
N PRO A 190 -6.24 14.66 13.80
CA PRO A 190 -7.13 15.37 12.88
C PRO A 190 -6.46 16.52 12.11
N GLU A 191 -5.49 17.21 12.73
CA GLU A 191 -4.73 18.29 12.12
C GLU A 191 -3.84 17.76 10.99
N GLN A 192 -3.13 16.65 11.25
CA GLN A 192 -2.29 15.98 10.26
C GLN A 192 -3.11 15.43 9.09
N GLN A 193 -4.24 14.77 9.38
CA GLN A 193 -5.18 14.31 8.36
C GLN A 193 -5.63 15.47 7.47
N THR A 194 -6.06 16.58 8.08
CA THR A 194 -6.51 17.77 7.36
C THR A 194 -5.41 18.35 6.46
N GLU A 195 -4.17 18.39 6.94
CA GLU A 195 -3.02 18.85 6.16
C GLU A 195 -2.76 17.97 4.93
N ILE A 196 -2.76 16.64 5.09
CA ILE A 196 -2.59 15.69 3.98
C ILE A 196 -3.71 15.84 2.95
N VAL A 197 -4.96 15.89 3.41
CA VAL A 197 -6.13 16.05 2.54
C VAL A 197 -6.05 17.37 1.76
N LYS A 198 -5.68 18.48 2.41
CA LYS A 198 -5.50 19.78 1.75
C LYS A 198 -4.36 19.77 0.73
N ALA A 199 -3.28 19.07 1.02
CA ALA A 199 -2.11 19.02 0.14
C ALA A 199 -2.37 18.23 -1.14
N GLN A 200 -3.15 17.14 -1.07
CA GLN A 200 -3.41 16.24 -2.21
C GLN A 200 -4.88 15.77 -2.28
N PRO A 201 -5.87 16.68 -2.36
CA PRO A 201 -7.28 16.34 -2.19
C PRO A 201 -7.79 15.33 -3.22
N ILE A 202 -7.37 15.47 -4.48
CA ILE A 202 -7.77 14.54 -5.55
C ILE A 202 -7.23 13.14 -5.28
N LYS A 203 -5.97 12.99 -4.91
CA LYS A 203 -5.38 11.64 -4.72
C LYS A 203 -6.02 10.93 -3.53
N VAL A 204 -6.21 11.64 -2.43
CA VAL A 204 -6.87 11.08 -1.24
C VAL A 204 -8.30 10.67 -1.57
N LEU A 205 -9.08 11.53 -2.22
CA LEU A 205 -10.45 11.21 -2.63
C LEU A 205 -10.51 9.95 -3.51
N LEU A 206 -9.62 9.82 -4.49
CA LEU A 206 -9.63 8.66 -5.39
C LEU A 206 -9.24 7.36 -4.70
N CYS A 207 -8.50 7.40 -3.58
CA CYS A 207 -8.22 6.20 -2.79
C CYS A 207 -9.48 5.63 -2.15
N PHE A 208 -10.46 6.46 -1.83
CA PHE A 208 -11.74 5.98 -1.28
C PHE A 208 -12.63 5.31 -2.33
N LEU A 209 -12.25 5.29 -3.62
CA LEU A 209 -12.98 4.50 -4.63
C LEU A 209 -12.62 3.01 -4.58
N ASP A 210 -11.45 2.67 -4.02
CA ASP A 210 -11.06 1.27 -3.85
C ASP A 210 -11.93 0.60 -2.80
N TRP A 211 -12.24 -0.67 -3.03
CA TRP A 211 -12.97 -1.49 -2.08
C TRP A 211 -12.06 -1.84 -0.88
N PRO A 212 -12.51 -1.74 0.39
CA PRO A 212 -13.88 -1.48 0.89
C PRO A 212 -14.19 -0.03 1.29
N TRP A 213 -13.42 0.95 0.81
CA TRP A 213 -13.43 2.32 1.33
C TRP A 213 -14.50 3.24 0.72
N GLN A 214 -15.43 2.70 -0.09
CA GLN A 214 -16.39 3.51 -0.84
C GLN A 214 -17.34 4.34 0.02
N ASP A 215 -17.67 3.88 1.23
CA ASP A 215 -18.53 4.64 2.14
C ASP A 215 -17.86 5.96 2.54
N LEU A 216 -16.53 5.95 2.71
CA LEU A 216 -15.75 7.14 3.03
C LEU A 216 -15.70 8.14 1.85
N PHE A 217 -15.93 7.68 0.61
CA PHE A 217 -15.87 8.56 -0.57
C PHE A 217 -16.94 9.65 -0.52
N LEU A 218 -18.20 9.28 -0.23
CA LEU A 218 -19.31 10.23 -0.18
C LEU A 218 -19.28 11.06 1.11
N GLU A 219 -18.96 10.43 2.25
CA GLU A 219 -18.85 11.14 3.53
C GLU A 219 -17.86 12.30 3.47
N ASN A 220 -16.77 12.12 2.72
CA ASN A 220 -15.71 13.12 2.61
C ASN A 220 -15.82 14.01 1.36
N ALA A 221 -16.78 13.76 0.46
CA ALA A 221 -16.92 14.51 -0.78
C ALA A 221 -17.11 16.02 -0.53
N GLY A 222 -17.96 16.38 0.44
CA GLY A 222 -18.20 17.77 0.84
C GLY A 222 -16.93 18.49 1.30
N LEU A 223 -16.12 17.82 2.12
CA LEU A 223 -14.85 18.35 2.61
C LEU A 223 -13.87 18.57 1.45
N ILE A 224 -13.80 17.63 0.51
CA ILE A 224 -12.89 17.69 -0.64
C ILE A 224 -13.24 18.87 -1.56
N TRP A 225 -14.53 19.19 -1.75
CA TRP A 225 -14.94 20.38 -2.49
C TRP A 225 -14.43 21.68 -1.87
N SER A 226 -14.34 21.76 -0.54
CA SER A 226 -13.81 22.95 0.15
C SER A 226 -12.31 23.20 -0.09
N PHE A 227 -11.56 22.15 -0.44
CA PHE A 227 -10.11 22.22 -0.68
C PHE A 227 -9.74 22.24 -2.17
N LEU A 228 -10.69 21.96 -3.06
CA LEU A 228 -10.46 21.88 -4.49
C LEU A 228 -10.73 23.21 -5.19
N PRO A 229 -9.71 23.89 -5.74
CA PRO A 229 -9.94 25.08 -6.54
C PRO A 229 -10.57 24.72 -7.90
N PRO A 230 -11.39 25.59 -8.51
CA PRO A 230 -12.08 25.30 -9.78
C PRO A 230 -11.16 24.84 -10.93
N ARG A 231 -9.92 25.31 -10.96
CA ARG A 231 -8.91 24.88 -11.95
C ARG A 231 -8.61 23.38 -11.92
N ALA A 232 -8.81 22.72 -10.76
CA ALA A 232 -8.50 21.31 -10.55
C ALA A 232 -9.69 20.38 -10.86
N TYR A 233 -10.87 20.93 -11.14
CA TYR A 233 -12.08 20.16 -11.46
C TYR A 233 -11.91 19.29 -12.70
N ARG A 234 -11.27 19.82 -13.75
CA ARG A 234 -10.99 19.08 -14.98
C ARG A 234 -10.07 17.89 -14.75
N ASP A 235 -9.05 18.05 -13.90
CA ASP A 235 -8.11 16.98 -13.57
C ASP A 235 -8.78 15.87 -12.75
N LEU A 236 -9.62 16.23 -11.79
CA LEU A 236 -10.43 15.28 -11.01
C LEU A 236 -11.33 14.46 -11.96
N LEU A 237 -12.06 15.14 -12.85
CA LEU A 237 -12.98 14.50 -13.79
C LEU A 237 -12.25 13.51 -14.70
N LYS A 238 -11.09 13.91 -15.26
CA LYS A 238 -10.27 13.05 -16.11
C LYS A 238 -9.83 11.78 -15.39
N LYS A 239 -9.39 11.88 -14.13
CA LYS A 239 -8.96 10.72 -13.34
C LYS A 239 -10.13 9.82 -12.96
N MET A 240 -11.26 10.42 -12.58
CA MET A 240 -12.49 9.68 -12.29
C MET A 240 -12.91 8.86 -13.50
N ILE A 241 -12.96 9.44 -14.71
CA ILE A 241 -13.33 8.71 -15.93
C ILE A 241 -12.45 7.48 -16.15
N ASN A 242 -11.13 7.64 -15.98
CA ASN A 242 -10.19 6.53 -16.14
C ASN A 242 -10.45 5.39 -15.14
N ILE A 243 -10.94 5.71 -13.94
CA ILE A 243 -11.29 4.72 -12.92
C ILE A 243 -12.67 4.11 -13.23
N TYR A 244 -13.66 4.92 -13.62
CA TYR A 244 -15.01 4.43 -13.93
C TYR A 244 -15.09 3.65 -15.25
N SER A 245 -14.17 3.86 -16.19
CA SER A 245 -14.04 2.99 -17.37
C SER A 245 -13.62 1.56 -16.99
N ASP A 246 -12.88 1.42 -15.89
CA ASP A 246 -12.38 0.14 -15.39
C ASP A 246 -13.34 -0.47 -14.35
N PHE A 247 -14.09 0.36 -13.63
CA PHE A 247 -14.98 -0.04 -12.55
C PHE A 247 -16.38 0.59 -12.68
N TYR A 248 -17.41 -0.23 -12.88
CA TYR A 248 -18.78 0.24 -13.09
C TYR A 248 -19.44 0.66 -11.75
N PHE A 249 -19.28 1.92 -11.35
CA PHE A 249 -19.93 2.51 -10.15
C PHE A 249 -20.87 3.69 -10.49
N PRO A 250 -21.93 3.47 -11.30
CA PRO A 250 -22.81 4.55 -11.78
C PRO A 250 -23.50 5.32 -10.65
N LYS A 251 -23.95 4.63 -9.59
CA LYS A 251 -24.69 5.25 -8.48
C LYS A 251 -23.81 6.18 -7.62
N LEU A 252 -22.59 5.73 -7.30
CA LEU A 252 -21.63 6.51 -6.51
C LEU A 252 -21.26 7.81 -7.22
N PHE A 253 -21.05 7.73 -8.54
CA PHE A 253 -20.77 8.90 -9.36
C PHE A 253 -21.95 9.88 -9.40
N GLN A 254 -23.18 9.38 -9.57
CA GLN A 254 -24.39 10.20 -9.57
C GLN A 254 -24.56 10.97 -8.24
N GLU A 255 -24.43 10.28 -7.11
CA GLU A 255 -24.57 10.89 -5.78
C GLU A 255 -23.48 11.94 -5.53
N PHE A 256 -22.23 11.66 -5.91
CA PHE A 256 -21.13 12.62 -5.85
C PHE A 256 -21.38 13.84 -6.75
N PHE A 257 -21.89 13.62 -7.96
CA PHE A 257 -22.20 14.69 -8.90
C PHE A 257 -23.33 15.58 -8.40
N ILE A 258 -24.38 15.02 -7.79
CA ILE A 258 -25.48 15.81 -7.21
C ILE A 258 -24.93 16.81 -6.17
N GLN A 259 -24.02 16.36 -5.31
CA GLN A 259 -23.38 17.15 -4.25
C GLN A 259 -22.31 18.14 -4.78
N SER A 260 -21.93 18.06 -6.05
CA SER A 260 -20.85 18.86 -6.62
C SER A 260 -21.21 20.35 -6.82
N PRO A 261 -20.23 21.27 -6.72
CA PRO A 261 -20.42 22.68 -7.03
C PRO A 261 -20.90 22.91 -8.47
N LEU A 262 -21.67 23.98 -8.70
CA LEU A 262 -22.18 24.32 -10.03
C LEU A 262 -21.06 24.48 -11.07
N ASP A 263 -19.91 25.03 -10.67
CA ASP A 263 -18.77 25.22 -11.57
C ASP A 263 -18.11 23.89 -11.98
N PHE A 264 -18.17 22.86 -11.13
CA PHE A 264 -17.78 21.51 -11.51
C PHE A 264 -18.76 20.94 -12.55
N LYS A 265 -20.07 21.13 -12.35
CA LYS A 265 -21.11 20.68 -13.30
C LYS A 265 -20.94 21.33 -14.68
N LYS A 266 -20.53 22.60 -14.75
CA LYS A 266 -20.23 23.27 -16.03
C LYS A 266 -19.07 22.61 -16.79
N CYS A 267 -18.07 22.06 -16.10
CA CYS A 267 -16.96 21.35 -16.75
C CYS A 267 -17.39 20.10 -17.53
N LEU A 268 -18.55 19.51 -17.18
CA LEU A 268 -19.12 18.35 -17.84
C LEU A 268 -19.92 18.69 -19.10
N VAL A 269 -20.49 19.89 -19.16
CA VAL A 269 -21.36 20.35 -20.27
C VAL A 269 -20.60 21.18 -21.30
N ASP A 270 -19.40 21.65 -20.96
CA ASP A 270 -18.52 22.40 -21.87
C ASP A 270 -18.23 21.59 -23.16
N PRO A 271 -18.64 22.05 -24.36
CA PRO A 271 -18.40 21.32 -25.61
C PRO A 271 -16.92 21.10 -25.94
N LYS A 272 -16.01 21.86 -25.30
CA LYS A 272 -14.56 21.68 -25.40
C LYS A 272 -14.02 20.64 -24.43
N SER A 273 -14.82 20.16 -23.48
CA SER A 273 -14.47 19.04 -22.61
C SER A 273 -14.97 17.74 -23.26
N ALA A 274 -14.02 16.98 -23.81
CA ALA A 274 -14.31 15.73 -24.51
C ALA A 274 -14.69 14.60 -23.52
N PHE A 275 -15.84 14.71 -22.85
CA PHE A 275 -16.32 13.70 -21.91
C PHE A 275 -17.69 13.11 -22.28
N PRO A 276 -17.90 12.63 -23.52
CA PRO A 276 -19.18 12.05 -23.95
C PRO A 276 -19.61 10.85 -23.09
N PHE A 277 -18.67 10.09 -22.52
CA PHE A 277 -18.96 8.94 -21.66
C PHE A 277 -19.71 9.29 -20.39
N LEU A 278 -19.55 10.51 -19.86
CA LEU A 278 -20.22 10.88 -18.61
C LEU A 278 -21.68 11.27 -18.79
N SER A 279 -22.10 11.58 -20.03
CA SER A 279 -23.51 11.79 -20.36
C SER A 279 -24.35 10.52 -20.23
N ILE A 280 -23.73 9.33 -20.19
CA ILE A 280 -24.41 8.04 -20.04
C ILE A 280 -24.88 7.81 -18.58
N PHE A 281 -24.31 8.55 -17.61
CA PHE A 281 -24.66 8.44 -16.21
C PHE A 281 -25.78 9.42 -15.77
N PHE A 282 -26.32 10.23 -16.70
CA PHE A 282 -27.39 11.21 -16.48
C PHE A 282 -28.53 11.01 -17.48
#